data_AF-A0A2A6M0X7-F1
#
_entry.id   AF-A0A2A6M0X7-F1
#
_cell.length_a   1.000
_cell.length_b   1.000
_cell.length_c   1.000
_cell.angle_alpha   90.00
_cell.angle_beta   90.00
_cell.angle_gamma   90.00
#
_symmetry.space_group_name_H-M   'P 1'
#
loop_
_entity.id
_entity.type
_entity.pdbx_description
1 polymer ?
#
loop_
_entity_poly.entity_id
_entity_poly.type
_entity_poly.pdbx_seq_one_letter_code
_entity_poly.pdbx_strand_id
1 'polypeptide(L)' 'MYSGNDSYNAPLSPDDLDLLQSILDEEIGVRRIPITSDRADELAGKLIGLFQSGVRQPDVLRLMIRTG' A
#
# COMPACT_ATOMS: atom_id res chain seq x y z
N MET A 1 -19.98 25.96 4.57
CA MET A 1 -19.59 24.69 5.21
C MET A 1 -19.02 23.82 4.10
N TYR A 2 -17.71 23.52 4.16
CA TYR A 2 -17.09 22.63 3.18
C TYR A 2 -17.58 21.21 3.44
N SER A 3 -17.95 20.50 2.37
CA SER A 3 -17.53 19.11 2.19
C SER A 3 -17.85 18.70 0.76
N GLY A 4 -16.82 18.82 -0.08
CA GLY A 4 -16.77 18.16 -1.38
C GLY A 4 -16.89 16.66 -1.16
N ASN A 5 -17.92 16.07 -1.77
CA ASN A 5 -18.08 14.64 -1.91
C ASN A 5 -17.16 14.14 -3.03
N ASP A 6 -15.85 14.30 -2.85
CA ASP A 6 -14.81 13.80 -3.75
C ASP A 6 -14.20 12.52 -3.15
N SER A 7 -15.06 11.57 -2.78
CA SER A 7 -14.68 10.31 -2.13
C SER A 7 -13.88 9.35 -3.03
N TYR A 8 -13.52 9.76 -4.24
CA TYR A 8 -12.81 8.94 -5.24
C TYR A 8 -11.41 9.47 -5.61
N ASN A 9 -10.92 10.52 -4.95
CA ASN A 9 -9.58 11.06 -5.19
C ASN A 9 -8.86 11.49 -3.90
N ALA A 10 -9.05 10.77 -2.79
CA ALA A 10 -8.31 11.11 -1.58
C ALA A 10 -6.81 10.97 -1.88
N PRO A 11 -6.05 12.08 -1.85
CA PRO A 11 -4.61 12.02 -2.06
C PRO A 11 -4.02 11.13 -0.97
N LEU A 12 -3.10 10.24 -1.36
CA LEU A 12 -2.31 9.47 -0.40
C LEU A 12 -1.66 10.47 0.56
N SER A 13 -2.08 10.44 1.83
CA SER A 13 -1.44 11.28 2.84
C SER A 13 -0.05 10.71 3.13
N PRO A 14 0.90 11.53 3.60
CA PRO A 14 2.20 11.02 4.02
C PRO A 14 2.09 9.90 5.06
N ASP A 15 1.12 9.97 5.97
CA ASP A 15 0.80 8.87 6.91
C ASP A 15 0.34 7.59 6.20
N ASP A 16 -0.45 7.70 5.13
CA ASP A 16 -0.88 6.53 4.34
C ASP A 16 0.32 5.91 3.61
N LEU A 17 1.21 6.75 3.06
CA LEU A 17 2.45 6.30 2.43
C LEU A 17 3.37 5.61 3.43
N ASP A 18 3.53 6.15 4.64
CA ASP A 18 4.33 5.54 5.71
C ASP A 18 3.80 4.17 6.12
N LEU A 19 2.47 4.03 6.22
CA LEU A 19 1.81 2.75 6.47
C LEU A 19 2.07 1.75 5.34
N LEU A 20 1.89 2.16 4.08
CA LEU A 20 2.16 1.33 2.91
C LEU A 20 3.63 0.89 2.85
N GLN A 21 4.56 1.80 3.17
CA GLN A 21 5.99 1.53 3.21
C GLN A 21 6.36 0.56 4.33
N SER A 22 5.79 0.72 5.53
CA SER A 22 5.98 -0.19 6.65
C SER A 22 5.49 -1.61 6.34
N ILE A 23 4.36 -1.74 5.64
CA ILE A 23 3.83 -3.03 5.19
C ILE A 23 4.77 -3.68 4.17
N LEU A 24 5.26 -2.89 3.20
CA LEU A 24 6.19 -3.37 2.19
C LEU A 24 7.51 -3.80 2.82
N ASP A 25 8.10 -2.98 3.71
CA ASP A 25 9.36 -3.23 4.40
C ASP A 25 9.30 -4.53 5.22
N GLU A 26 8.18 -4.76 5.92
CA GLU A 26 7.96 -6.00 6.65
C GLU A 26 7.93 -7.22 5.71
N GLU A 27 7.22 -7.16 4.58
CA GLU A 27 7.14 -8.28 3.63
C GLU A 27 8.45 -8.55 2.90
N ILE A 28 9.15 -7.49 2.44
CA ILE A 28 10.46 -7.66 1.79
C ILE A 28 11.50 -8.16 2.80
N GLY A 29 11.41 -7.77 4.07
CA GLY A 29 12.24 -8.28 5.16
C GLY A 29 11.97 -9.77 5.42
N VAL A 30 10.70 -10.16 5.48
CA VAL A 30 10.27 -11.56 5.68
C VAL A 30 10.67 -12.44 4.50
N ARG A 31 10.45 -11.99 3.26
CA ARG A 31 10.82 -12.75 2.04
C ARG A 31 12.29 -12.57 1.62
N ARG A 32 13.07 -11.74 2.34
CA ARG A 32 14.43 -11.30 1.97
C ARG A 32 14.52 -10.80 0.52
N ILE A 33 13.51 -10.06 0.09
CA ILE A 33 13.48 -9.42 -1.22
C ILE A 33 14.21 -8.08 -1.08
N PRO A 34 15.15 -7.73 -1.99
CA PRO A 34 15.71 -6.39 -2.00
C PRO A 34 14.66 -5.38 -2.45
N ILE A 35 14.57 -4.22 -1.78
CA ILE A 35 13.66 -3.13 -2.18
C ILE A 35 13.93 -2.62 -3.60
N THR A 36 15.13 -2.86 -4.13
CA THR A 36 15.54 -2.50 -5.49
C THR A 36 15.18 -3.57 -6.52
N SER A 37 14.57 -4.68 -6.09
CA SER A 37 14.20 -5.77 -6.99
C SER A 37 12.86 -5.46 -7.64
N ASP A 38 12.69 -5.92 -8.87
CA ASP A 38 11.42 -5.82 -9.62
C ASP A 38 10.20 -6.28 -8.79
N ARG A 39 10.37 -7.35 -8.00
CA ARG A 39 9.36 -7.84 -7.07
C ARG A 39 8.91 -6.81 -6.02
N ALA A 40 9.82 -6.01 -5.49
CA ALA A 40 9.47 -4.99 -4.49
C ALA A 40 8.68 -3.85 -5.15
N ASP A 41 9.03 -3.49 -6.38
CA ASP A 41 8.28 -2.52 -7.18
C ASP A 41 6.87 -3.04 -7.50
N GLU A 42 6.73 -4.30 -7.91
CA GLU A 42 5.43 -4.95 -8.12
C GLU A 42 4.57 -4.97 -6.84
N LEU A 43 5.18 -5.26 -5.69
CA LEU A 43 4.48 -5.26 -4.39
C LEU A 43 4.04 -3.85 -4.00
N ALA A 44 4.89 -2.84 -4.20
CA ALA A 44 4.56 -1.44 -3.95
C ALA A 44 3.41 -0.96 -4.85
N GLY A 45 3.46 -1.30 -6.15
CA GLY A 45 2.41 -1.01 -7.12
C GLY A 45 1.07 -1.65 -6.74
N LYS A 46 1.08 -2.92 -6.31
CA LYS A 46 -0.12 -3.59 -5.78
C LYS A 46 -0.67 -2.90 -4.54
N LEU A 47 0.18 -2.56 -3.57
CA LEU A 47 -0.21 -1.85 -2.35
C LEU A 47 -0.91 -0.52 -2.66
N ILE A 48 -0.32 0.28 -3.54
CA ILE A 48 -0.88 1.57 -3.98
C ILE A 48 -2.20 1.36 -4.74
N GLY A 49 -2.24 0.39 -5.66
CA GLY A 49 -3.45 0.09 -6.43
C GLY A 49 -4.62 -0.34 -5.55
N LEU A 50 -4.36 -1.17 -4.54
CA LEU A 50 -5.36 -1.58 -3.54
C LEU A 50 -5.85 -0.39 -2.72
N PHE A 51 -4.94 0.49 -2.30
CA PHE A 51 -5.28 1.69 -1.55
C PHE A 51 -6.17 2.65 -2.35
N GLN A 52 -5.83 2.86 -3.62
CA GLN A 52 -6.62 3.65 -4.56
C GLN A 52 -7.96 3.01 -4.90
N SER A 53 -8.05 1.67 -4.86
CA SER A 53 -9.30 0.93 -4.99
C SER A 53 -10.21 1.03 -3.75
N GLY A 54 -9.77 1.68 -2.68
CA GLY A 54 -10.52 1.86 -1.43
C GLY A 54 -10.11 0.93 -0.29
N VAL A 55 -9.11 0.07 -0.48
CA VAL A 55 -8.58 -0.81 0.57
C VAL A 55 -7.54 -0.06 1.41
N ARG A 56 -7.99 0.56 2.51
CA ARG A 56 -7.09 1.29 3.43
C ARG A 56 -6.67 0.52 4.68
N GLN A 57 -7.12 -0.74 4.82
CA GLN A 57 -6.84 -1.52 6.02
C GLN A 57 -5.46 -2.21 5.90
N PRO A 58 -4.52 -1.95 6.84
CA PRO A 58 -3.17 -2.52 6.79
C PRO A 58 -3.18 -4.05 6.80
N ASP A 59 -4.06 -4.68 7.59
CA ASP A 59 -4.18 -6.14 7.63
C ASP A 59 -4.64 -6.73 6.30
N VAL A 60 -5.55 -6.04 5.59
CA VAL A 60 -6.05 -6.50 4.29
C VAL A 60 -4.98 -6.33 3.23
N LEU A 61 -4.26 -5.21 3.25
CA LEU A 61 -3.13 -4.97 2.35
C LEU A 61 -2.05 -6.03 2.54
N ARG A 62 -1.67 -6.31 3.80
CA ARG A 62 -0.74 -7.40 4.17
C ARG A 62 -1.21 -8.76 3.66
N LEU A 63 -2.49 -9.09 3.85
CA LEU A 63 -3.05 -10.35 3.39
C LEU A 63 -3.01 -10.47 1.86
N MET A 64 -3.37 -9.41 1.15
CA MET A 64 -3.43 -9.42 -0.32
C MET A 64 -2.05 -9.53 -0.96
N ILE A 65 -1.02 -8.86 -0.41
CA ILE A 65 0.34 -9.00 -0.92
C ILE A 65 0.96 -10.36 -0.55
N ARG A 66 0.60 -10.93 0.62
CA ARG A 66 1.09 -12.25 1.06
C ARG A 66 0.47 -13.40 0.26
N THR A 67 -0.79 -13.25 -0.16
CA THR A 67 -1.55 -14.27 -0.91
C THR A 67 -1.19 -14.29 -2.41
N GLY A 68 -0.30 -13.39 -2.86
CA GLY A 68 0.21 -13.29 -4.22
C GLY A 68 1.55 -13.96 -4.46
#